data_AF-A0A177K0I0-F1
#
_entry.id   AF-A0A177K0I0-F1
#
_cell.length_a   1.000
_cell.length_b   1.000
_cell.length_c   1.000
_cell.angle_alpha   90.00
_cell.angle_beta   90.00
_cell.angle_gamma   90.00
#
_symmetry.space_group_name_H-M   'P 1'
#
loop_
_entity.id
_entity.type
_entity.pdbx_description
1 polymer ?
#
loop_
_entity_poly.entity_id
_entity_poly.type
_entity_poly.pdbx_seq_one_letter_code
_entity_poly.pdbx_strand_id
1 'polypeptide(L)'
;MFAARISASVRDRYVVTRLYGASLILMAFLSVVTWHGLPSALAFTGSSLGSFARLQTSTTRMKGLFLVGAPFWLVHNMMVGALFALGTDLVSLVSNLANLMKFVVRNRNPLLSISVWNTLISTFIPAPTRLKRTG
;
A
#
# COMPACT_ATOMS: atom_id res chain seq x y z
N MET A 1 -2.03 -11.01 -30.47
CA MET A 1 -2.72 -11.01 -29.16
C MET A 1 -1.99 -10.20 -28.07
N PHE A 2 -0.65 -10.24 -27.98
CA PHE A 2 0.13 -9.45 -27.01
C PHE A 2 -0.01 -7.92 -27.16
N ALA A 3 0.03 -7.38 -28.39
CA ALA A 3 -0.10 -5.93 -28.63
C ALA A 3 -1.45 -5.34 -28.17
N ALA A 4 -2.53 -6.11 -28.29
CA ALA A 4 -3.88 -5.69 -27.85
C ALA A 4 -3.97 -5.60 -26.32
N ARG A 5 -3.35 -6.53 -25.58
CA ARG A 5 -3.28 -6.48 -24.11
C ARG A 5 -2.49 -5.28 -23.60
N ILE A 6 -1.39 -4.94 -24.27
CA ILE A 6 -0.57 -3.77 -23.91
C ILE A 6 -1.34 -2.47 -24.21
N SER A 7 -1.99 -2.35 -25.37
CA SER A 7 -2.81 -1.17 -25.69
C SER A 7 -4.02 -1.01 -24.76
N ALA A 8 -4.67 -2.10 -24.36
CA ALA A 8 -5.77 -2.07 -23.41
C ALA A 8 -5.28 -1.61 -22.03
N SER A 9 -4.15 -2.17 -21.55
CA SER A 9 -3.53 -1.80 -20.28
C SER A 9 -3.08 -0.33 -20.23
N VAL A 10 -2.52 0.20 -21.32
CA VAL A 10 -2.11 1.60 -21.41
C VAL A 10 -3.32 2.54 -21.42
N ARG A 11 -4.40 2.17 -22.14
CA ARG A 11 -5.66 2.92 -22.16
C ARG A 11 -6.29 2.96 -20.77
N ASP A 12 -6.33 1.82 -20.08
CA ASP A 12 -6.88 1.69 -18.72
C ASP A 12 -6.16 2.63 -17.75
N ARG A 13 -4.83 2.65 -17.82
CA ARG A 13 -4.01 3.50 -16.95
C ARG A 13 -4.19 4.99 -17.24
N TYR A 14 -4.36 5.35 -18.51
CA TYR A 14 -4.65 6.73 -18.90
C TYR A 14 -6.03 7.19 -18.43
N VAL A 15 -7.04 6.33 -18.58
CA VAL A 15 -8.41 6.58 -18.10
C VAL A 15 -8.43 6.72 -16.58
N VAL A 16 -7.78 5.81 -15.85
CA VAL A 16 -7.67 5.87 -14.38
C VAL A 16 -7.00 7.16 -13.93
N THR A 17 -5.91 7.58 -14.58
CA THR A 17 -5.22 8.83 -14.24
C THR A 17 -6.10 10.06 -14.50
N ARG A 18 -6.83 10.08 -15.61
CA ARG A 18 -7.78 11.16 -15.94
C ARG A 18 -8.95 11.21 -14.98
N LEU A 19 -9.49 10.07 -14.57
CA LEU A 19 -10.58 10.00 -13.59
C LEU A 19 -10.13 10.54 -12.24
N TYR A 20 -8.97 10.10 -11.72
CA TYR A 20 -8.43 10.67 -10.48
C TYR A 20 -8.13 12.16 -10.61
N GLY A 21 -7.57 12.61 -11.74
CA GLY A 21 -7.35 14.03 -12.00
C GLY A 21 -8.66 14.83 -12.00
N ALA A 22 -9.69 14.33 -12.68
CA ALA A 22 -11.02 14.95 -12.70
C ALA A 22 -11.67 14.97 -11.32
N SER A 23 -11.56 13.89 -10.54
CA SER A 23 -12.01 13.83 -9.16
C SER A 23 -11.31 14.88 -8.28
N LEU A 24 -10.00 15.10 -8.45
CA LEU A 24 -9.26 16.11 -7.70
C LEU A 24 -9.67 17.53 -8.07
N ILE A 25 -9.91 17.81 -9.36
CA ILE A 25 -10.41 19.12 -9.81
C ILE A 25 -11.81 19.37 -9.23
N LEU A 26 -12.70 18.39 -9.32
CA LEU A 26 -14.04 18.49 -8.75
C LEU A 26 -13.98 18.69 -7.23
N MET A 27 -13.10 17.97 -6.54
CA MET A 27 -12.95 18.07 -5.08
C MET A 27 -12.33 19.41 -4.66
N ALA A 28 -11.40 19.96 -5.45
CA ALA A 28 -10.87 21.31 -5.24
C ALA A 28 -11.98 22.36 -5.37
N PHE A 29 -12.78 22.25 -6.43
CA PHE A 29 -13.92 23.12 -6.66
C PHE A 29 -14.93 23.04 -5.52
N LEU A 30 -15.32 21.82 -5.12
CA LEU A 30 -16.22 21.61 -3.98
C LEU A 30 -15.66 22.20 -2.69
N SER A 31 -14.37 21.96 -2.39
CA SER A 31 -13.72 22.48 -1.19
C SER A 31 -13.75 24.02 -1.13
N VAL A 32 -13.59 24.69 -2.28
CA VAL A 32 -13.70 26.15 -2.40
C VAL A 32 -15.14 26.63 -2.25
N VAL A 33 -16.12 25.95 -2.88
CA VAL A 33 -17.54 26.33 -2.81
C VAL A 33 -18.11 26.09 -1.41
N THR A 34 -17.77 24.98 -0.77
CA THR A 34 -18.23 24.58 0.57
C THR A 34 -17.20 24.94 1.63
N TRP A 35 -16.49 26.05 1.46
CA TRP A 35 -15.38 26.43 2.33
C TRP A 35 -15.86 26.59 3.78
N HIS A 36 -15.59 25.57 4.59
CA HIS A 36 -16.02 25.48 5.98
C HIS A 36 -14.80 25.52 6.93
N GLY A 37 -13.68 26.08 6.45
CA GLY A 37 -12.42 26.21 7.18
C GLY A 37 -11.57 24.93 7.17
N LEU A 38 -11.07 24.52 8.34
CA LEU A 38 -10.18 23.37 8.54
C LEU A 38 -10.71 22.03 7.96
N PRO A 39 -12.00 21.66 8.07
CA PRO A 39 -12.52 20.42 7.49
C PRO A 39 -12.34 20.33 5.97
N SER A 40 -12.62 21.41 5.25
CA SER A 40 -12.48 21.45 3.78
C SER A 40 -11.03 21.26 3.35
N ALA A 41 -10.07 21.81 4.12
CA ALA A 41 -8.65 21.61 3.89
C ALA A 41 -8.24 20.14 4.14
N LEU A 42 -8.68 19.55 5.26
CA LEU A 42 -8.43 18.15 5.64
C LEU A 42 -8.98 17.16 4.60
N ALA A 43 -10.21 17.39 4.13
CA ALA A 43 -10.83 16.58 3.09
C ALA A 43 -10.06 16.66 1.77
N PHE A 44 -9.57 17.85 1.41
CA PHE A 44 -8.80 18.06 0.20
C PHE A 44 -7.43 17.37 0.26
N THR A 45 -6.66 17.52 1.35
CA THR A 45 -5.37 16.83 1.52
C THR A 45 -5.53 15.32 1.58
N GLY A 46 -6.50 14.82 2.34
CA GLY A 46 -6.77 13.38 2.44
C GLY A 46 -7.18 12.77 1.08
N SER A 47 -8.05 13.44 0.33
CA SER A 47 -8.47 12.99 -1.01
C SER A 47 -7.35 13.05 -2.04
N SER A 48 -6.49 14.07 -1.95
CA SER A 48 -5.29 14.21 -2.78
C SER A 48 -4.29 13.08 -2.52
N LEU A 49 -3.94 12.82 -1.25
CA LEU A 49 -3.04 11.73 -0.89
C LEU A 49 -3.64 10.36 -1.26
N GLY A 50 -4.93 10.15 -1.06
CA GLY A 50 -5.63 8.92 -1.45
C GLY A 50 -5.61 8.68 -2.96
N SER A 51 -5.79 9.73 -3.76
CA SER A 51 -5.70 9.66 -5.22
C SER A 51 -4.27 9.37 -5.68
N PHE A 52 -3.27 10.06 -5.12
CA PHE A 52 -1.86 9.79 -5.40
C PHE A 52 -1.43 8.39 -4.99
N ALA A 53 -1.93 7.87 -3.87
CA ALA A 53 -1.68 6.51 -3.40
C ALA A 53 -2.12 5.48 -4.46
N ARG A 54 -3.32 5.65 -5.02
CA ARG A 54 -3.90 4.71 -6.00
C ARG A 54 -3.25 4.80 -7.38
N LEU A 55 -2.49 5.86 -7.66
CA LEU A 55 -1.69 5.99 -8.88
C LEU A 55 -0.32 5.30 -8.78
N GLN A 56 0.12 4.89 -7.58
CA GLN A 56 1.40 4.20 -7.40
C GLN A 56 1.38 2.77 -7.92
N THR A 57 2.44 2.36 -8.63
CA THR A 57 2.64 0.97 -9.11
C THR A 57 3.02 -0.01 -8.01
N SER A 58 3.68 0.48 -6.96
CA SER A 58 4.16 -0.35 -5.86
C SER A 58 3.11 -0.40 -4.76
N THR A 59 2.62 -1.60 -4.45
CA THR A 59 1.65 -1.87 -3.38
C THR A 59 2.13 -1.32 -2.03
N THR A 60 3.43 -1.35 -1.76
CA THR A 60 4.02 -0.84 -0.52
C THR A 60 3.97 0.69 -0.46
N ARG A 61 4.29 1.38 -1.56
CA ARG A 61 4.21 2.85 -1.65
C ARG A 61 2.77 3.35 -1.62
N MET A 62 1.87 2.65 -2.31
CA MET A 62 0.42 2.91 -2.27
C MET A 62 -0.11 2.84 -0.84
N LYS A 63 0.18 1.77 -0.10
CA LYS A 63 -0.26 1.61 1.29
C LYS A 63 0.34 2.67 2.21
N GLY A 64 1.63 2.99 2.05
CA GLY A 64 2.27 4.06 2.82
C GLY A 64 1.58 5.42 2.64
N LEU A 65 1.33 5.84 1.39
CA LEU A 65 0.62 7.08 1.11
C LEU A 65 -0.82 7.07 1.63
N PHE A 66 -1.51 5.92 1.55
CA PHE A 66 -2.84 5.76 2.12
C PHE A 66 -2.83 5.92 3.65
N LEU A 67 -1.82 5.36 4.32
CA LEU A 67 -1.63 5.53 5.76
C LEU A 67 -1.31 6.97 6.18
N VAL A 68 -0.64 7.76 5.34
CA VAL A 68 -0.40 9.19 5.61
C VAL A 68 -1.67 10.01 5.35
N GLY A 69 -2.47 9.65 4.35
CA GLY A 69 -3.72 10.33 4.01
C GLY A 69 -4.86 10.06 5.00
N ALA A 70 -4.90 8.85 5.56
CA ALA A 70 -5.99 8.39 6.43
C ALA A 70 -6.17 9.21 7.73
N PRO A 71 -5.12 9.68 8.44
CA PRO A 71 -5.27 10.59 9.56
C PRO A 71 -6.01 11.88 9.21
N PHE A 72 -5.78 12.44 8.01
CA PHE A 72 -6.49 13.66 7.57
C PHE A 72 -7.98 13.40 7.36
N TRP A 73 -8.32 12.23 6.79
CA TRP A 73 -9.71 11.80 6.60
C TRP A 73 -10.41 11.51 7.95
N LEU A 74 -9.70 10.87 8.87
CA LEU A 74 -10.17 10.57 10.22
C LEU A 74 -10.46 11.85 11.01
N VAL A 75 -9.55 12.84 10.99
CA VAL A 75 -9.77 14.14 11.64
C VAL A 75 -10.95 14.88 11.00
N HIS A 76 -11.08 14.86 9.67
CA HIS A 76 -12.25 15.44 8.99
C HIS A 76 -13.55 14.80 9.46
N ASN A 77 -13.64 13.47 9.47
CA ASN A 77 -14.86 12.76 9.87
C ASN A 77 -15.20 12.94 11.34
N MET A 78 -14.18 13.13 12.18
CA MET A 78 -14.36 13.49 13.58
C MET A 78 -14.95 14.90 13.73
N MET A 79 -14.49 15.86 12.93
CA MET A 79 -15.04 17.23 12.93
C MET A 79 -16.47 17.29 12.38
N VAL A 80 -16.80 16.46 11.38
CA VAL A 80 -18.15 16.40 10.77
C VAL A 80 -19.11 15.53 11.57
N GLY A 81 -18.64 14.80 12.59
CA GLY A 81 -19.48 13.93 13.43
C GLY A 81 -19.91 12.62 12.76
N ALA A 82 -19.20 12.20 11.70
CA ALA A 82 -19.55 11.03 10.91
C ALA A 82 -19.05 9.71 11.57
N LEU A 83 -19.71 9.27 12.64
CA LEU A 83 -19.32 8.09 13.42
C LEU A 83 -19.18 6.81 12.58
N PHE A 84 -20.07 6.59 11.60
CA PHE A 84 -19.99 5.43 10.72
C PHE A 84 -18.75 5.49 9.82
N ALA A 85 -18.46 6.67 9.25
CA ALA A 85 -17.27 6.89 8.42
C ALA A 85 -15.98 6.71 9.23
N LEU A 86 -15.95 7.19 10.48
CA LEU A 86 -14.84 6.96 11.41
C LEU A 86 -14.58 5.47 11.66
N GLY A 87 -15.63 4.68 11.88
CA GLY A 87 -15.52 3.24 12.02
C GLY A 87 -14.88 2.58 10.79
N THR A 88 -15.32 2.99 9.59
CA THR A 88 -14.76 2.47 8.33
C THR A 88 -13.31 2.88 8.11
N ASP A 89 -12.94 4.12 8.47
CA ASP A 89 -11.57 4.60 8.38
C ASP A 89 -10.64 3.83 9.31
N LEU A 90 -11.07 3.56 10.55
CA LEU A 90 -10.31 2.76 11.52
C LEU A 90 -10.10 1.32 11.01
N VAL A 91 -11.14 0.67 10.51
CA VAL A 91 -11.02 -0.69 9.95
C VAL A 91 -10.05 -0.70 8.76
N SER A 92 -10.13 0.31 7.89
CA SER A 92 -9.26 0.45 6.73
C SER A 92 -7.80 0.69 7.12
N LEU A 93 -7.56 1.55 8.11
CA LEU A 93 -6.25 1.83 8.70
C LEU A 93 -5.62 0.57 9.29
N VAL A 94 -6.35 -0.11 10.18
CA VAL A 94 -5.87 -1.33 10.85
C VAL A 94 -5.58 -2.42 9.83
N SER A 95 -6.46 -2.61 8.84
CA SER A 95 -6.29 -3.63 7.80
C SER A 95 -5.10 -3.34 6.88
N ASN A 96 -4.90 -2.08 6.48
CA ASN A 96 -3.77 -1.71 5.64
C ASN A 96 -2.44 -1.79 6.41
N LEU A 97 -2.42 -1.34 7.66
CA LEU A 97 -1.25 -1.43 8.54
C LEU A 97 -0.87 -2.88 8.81
N ALA A 98 -1.83 -3.73 9.19
CA ALA A 98 -1.60 -5.16 9.42
C ALA A 98 -1.05 -5.86 8.16
N ASN A 99 -1.60 -5.56 6.98
CA ASN A 99 -1.09 -6.12 5.74
C ASN A 99 0.32 -5.63 5.39
N LEU A 100 0.63 -4.37 5.67
CA LEU A 100 1.96 -3.81 5.45
C LEU A 100 2.98 -4.43 6.42
N MET A 101 2.64 -4.57 7.70
CA MET A 101 3.48 -5.24 8.69
C MET A 101 3.72 -6.71 8.32
N LYS A 102 2.68 -7.45 7.92
CA LYS A 102 2.82 -8.83 7.42
C LYS A 102 3.74 -8.90 6.20
N PHE A 103 3.62 -7.96 5.27
CA PHE A 103 4.50 -7.90 4.09
C PHE A 103 5.96 -7.65 4.49
N VAL A 104 6.23 -6.70 5.38
CA VAL A 104 7.59 -6.40 5.87
C VAL A 104 8.19 -7.58 6.62
N VAL A 105 7.42 -8.24 7.50
CA VAL A 105 7.87 -9.41 8.27
C VAL A 105 8.12 -10.62 7.35
N ARG A 106 7.21 -10.88 6.40
CA ARG A 106 7.38 -11.97 5.42
C ARG A 106 8.58 -11.73 4.50
N ASN A 107 8.80 -10.50 4.07
CA ASN A 107 9.92 -10.16 3.19
C ASN A 107 11.28 -10.16 3.92
N ARG A 108 11.28 -10.14 5.26
CA ARG A 108 12.51 -10.25 6.06
C ARG A 108 12.97 -11.69 6.28
N ASN A 109 12.09 -12.70 6.21
CA ASN A 109 12.44 -14.07 6.62
C ASN A 109 12.00 -15.20 5.66
N PRO A 110 12.68 -15.40 4.53
CA PRO A 110 12.83 -16.74 3.93
C PRO A 110 14.26 -17.28 4.10
N LEU A 111 15.27 -16.41 4.03
CA LEU A 111 16.68 -16.79 3.98
C LEU A 111 17.26 -17.11 5.37
N LEU A 112 16.80 -16.43 6.42
CA LEU A 112 17.20 -16.76 7.79
C LEU A 112 16.67 -18.14 8.23
N SER A 113 15.46 -18.52 7.81
CA SER A 113 14.92 -19.85 8.14
C SER A 113 15.67 -20.97 7.42
N ILE A 114 15.95 -20.81 6.11
CA ILE A 114 16.71 -21.80 5.33
C ILE A 114 18.18 -21.86 5.78
N SER A 115 18.81 -20.71 6.06
CA SER A 115 20.19 -20.67 6.53
C SER A 115 20.35 -21.29 7.91
N VAL A 116 19.44 -21.02 8.85
CA VAL A 116 19.49 -21.63 10.19
C VAL A 116 19.21 -23.14 10.10
N TRP A 117 18.27 -23.57 9.27
CA TRP A 117 18.03 -25.00 9.04
C TRP A 117 19.24 -25.71 8.42
N ASN A 118 19.88 -25.12 7.41
CA ASN A 118 21.07 -25.69 6.78
C ASN A 118 22.24 -25.78 7.77
N THR A 119 22.42 -24.76 8.62
CA THR A 119 23.44 -24.79 9.66
C THR A 119 23.15 -25.90 10.68
N LEU A 120 21.92 -26.03 11.17
CA LEU A 120 21.56 -27.08 12.13
C LEU A 120 21.72 -28.48 11.54
N ILE A 121 21.29 -28.71 10.29
CA ILE A 121 21.47 -30.00 9.60
C ILE A 121 22.96 -30.33 9.45
N SER A 122 23.80 -29.35 9.11
CA SER A 122 25.25 -29.56 8.98
C SER A 122 25.95 -29.89 10.30
N THR A 123 25.36 -29.51 11.44
CA THR A 123 25.86 -29.87 12.77
C THR A 123 25.51 -31.32 13.14
N PHE A 124 24.37 -31.84 12.69
CA PHE A 124 23.92 -33.21 13.00
C PHE A 124 24.30 -34.25 11.96
N ILE A 125 24.52 -33.84 10.70
CA ILE A 125 24.92 -34.72 9.60
C ILE A 125 26.36 -34.36 9.20
N PRO A 126 27.38 -35.08 9.70
CA PRO A 126 28.75 -34.86 9.24
C PRO A 126 28.84 -35.17 7.75
N ALA A 127 29.51 -34.29 7.00
CA ALA A 127 29.67 -34.43 5.55
C ALA A 127 30.29 -35.81 5.21
N PRO A 128 29.79 -36.49 4.17
CA PRO A 128 30.34 -37.77 3.76
C PRO A 128 31.83 -37.59 3.45
N THR A 129 32.68 -38.33 4.16
CA THR A 129 34.11 -38.36 3.93
C THR A 129 34.35 -38.76 2.49
N ARG A 130 34.86 -37.80 1.70
CA ARG A 130 35.22 -38.00 0.30
C ARG A 130 36.34 -39.03 0.29
N LEU A 131 36.01 -40.29 0.04
CA LEU A 131 36.98 -41.37 -0.12
C LEU A 131 37.98 -40.93 -1.20
N LYS A 132 39.22 -40.67 -0.77
CA LYS A 132 40.35 -40.48 -1.66
C LYS A 132 40.45 -41.73 -2.51
N ARG A 133 40.01 -41.64 -3.77
CA ARG A 133 40.26 -42.65 -4.79
C ARG A 133 41.76 -42.62 -5.04
N THR A 134 42.49 -43.43 -4.30
CA THR A 134 43.91 -43.72 -4.53
C THR A 134 44.00 -44.50 -5.84
N GLY A 135 44.58 -43.86 -6.84
CA GLY A 135 45.17 -44.50 -8.01
C GLY A 135 46.67 -44.26 -7.97
#